data_AF-A0A0G2G790-F1
#
_entry.id   AF-A0A0G2G790-F1
#
_cell.length_a   1.000
_cell.length_b   1.000
_cell.length_c   1.000
_cell.angle_alpha   90.00
_cell.angle_beta   90.00
_cell.angle_gamma   90.00
#
_symmetry.space_group_name_H-M   'P 1'
#
loop_
_entity.id
_entity.type
_entity.pdbx_description
1 polymer ?
#
loop_
_entity_poly.entity_id
_entity_poly.type
_entity_poly.pdbx_seq_one_letter_code
_entity_poly.pdbx_strand_id
1 'polypeptide(L)'
;MFATFLSAPSSTFGTTPQPRLSLRPCQTHAAAFIMELTKAAQAARLAKKAFFAQKATEQGRHIFIYNNIRTNQTICSLERSLNNHDALSQLAYAGKKTIPAALRKDVWRPMAIVTFPSPAQGRSVYQKLREFRKLHELHWDNNQEYPMLPPETQKRIKEGKAAPTKKERAKIIMDQKANTIADLAALLKTHDEGGSVEKLRAEVQALEAAQKSRLAEIEQEMTAKKLEMDDPKLNGSTRKPFLVVYKSLKREKELLLKGEEREALLKRLNEKESHLESLKREREKLLSAEAVPKALAKDVELANKAENGGLSRLAEEITEANKFLATELLTPRLRRRWGSRVEEAQREQKEMWRAIESVGEEMARRMAKSGSKAPPPKPRWGLNGVSIRWADVLDADYAAEWPAKVVHDRLGLVKHSAPDPKRAAPGLSITNKELERRLKEEEAMEAEMEAAEGEAAEGEAAEGKTAEEGKPAEEGKKVVV
;
A
#
# COMPACT_ATOMS: atom_id res chain seq x y z
N MET A 1 56.86 -13.94 -47.61
CA MET A 1 56.51 -15.20 -46.92
C MET A 1 55.08 -15.03 -46.42
N PHE A 2 54.03 -15.76 -46.79
CA PHE A 2 53.78 -16.86 -47.72
C PHE A 2 52.41 -16.56 -48.36
N ALA A 3 52.30 -16.76 -49.66
CA ALA A 3 51.04 -16.78 -50.39
C ALA A 3 50.45 -18.19 -50.34
N THR A 4 49.12 -18.33 -50.30
CA THR A 4 48.43 -19.50 -50.87
C THR A 4 46.96 -19.21 -51.13
N PHE A 5 46.64 -19.14 -52.41
CA PHE A 5 45.33 -19.37 -53.02
C PHE A 5 44.83 -20.78 -52.69
N LEU A 6 43.52 -20.93 -52.43
CA LEU A 6 42.83 -22.21 -52.55
C LEU A 6 41.58 -22.05 -53.43
N SER A 7 41.69 -22.70 -54.58
CA SER A 7 40.70 -22.88 -55.63
C SER A 7 39.70 -23.96 -55.22
N ALA A 8 38.41 -23.75 -55.50
CA ALA A 8 37.36 -24.75 -55.29
C ALA A 8 37.02 -25.45 -56.62
N PRO A 9 36.77 -26.77 -56.61
CA PRO A 9 36.51 -27.54 -57.82
C PRO A 9 35.06 -27.42 -58.29
N SER A 10 34.92 -27.20 -59.60
CA SER A 10 33.70 -27.34 -60.38
C SER A 10 33.32 -28.82 -60.50
N SER A 11 32.31 -29.24 -59.72
CA SER A 11 31.67 -30.55 -59.86
C SER A 11 30.46 -30.44 -60.80
N THR A 12 30.61 -31.00 -61.99
CA THR A 12 29.56 -31.25 -62.97
C THR A 12 28.77 -32.49 -62.56
N PHE A 13 27.63 -32.29 -61.88
CA PHE A 13 26.67 -33.37 -61.63
C PHE A 13 25.73 -33.53 -62.83
N GLY A 14 25.69 -34.77 -63.33
CA GLY A 14 24.88 -35.19 -64.48
C GLY A 14 23.38 -35.13 -64.22
N THR A 15 22.68 -34.62 -65.22
CA THR A 15 21.23 -34.49 -65.29
C THR A 15 20.61 -35.86 -65.58
N THR A 16 20.07 -36.52 -64.56
CA THR A 16 19.20 -37.70 -64.74
C THR A 16 17.74 -37.22 -64.87
N PRO A 17 17.00 -37.59 -65.92
CA PRO A 17 15.60 -37.18 -66.07
C PRO A 17 14.71 -37.95 -65.09
N GLN A 18 14.30 -37.27 -64.01
CA GLN A 18 13.28 -37.74 -63.08
C GLN A 18 11.90 -37.77 -63.77
N PRO A 19 11.08 -38.82 -63.57
CA PRO A 19 9.72 -38.88 -64.08
C PRO A 19 8.85 -37.84 -63.39
N ARG A 20 8.28 -36.92 -64.17
CA ARG A 20 7.29 -35.92 -63.72
C ARG A 20 6.00 -36.61 -63.31
N LEU A 21 5.90 -37.03 -62.05
CA LEU A 21 4.62 -37.27 -61.40
C LEU A 21 3.96 -35.91 -61.14
N SER A 22 2.98 -35.55 -61.96
CA SER A 22 2.14 -34.37 -61.76
C SER A 22 1.20 -34.57 -60.57
N LEU A 23 1.73 -34.50 -59.36
CA LEU A 23 0.92 -34.29 -58.18
C LEU A 23 0.42 -32.85 -58.22
N ARG A 24 -0.82 -32.65 -58.71
CA ARG A 24 -1.52 -31.38 -58.53
C ARG A 24 -1.66 -31.18 -57.02
N PRO A 25 -0.97 -30.20 -56.40
CA PRO A 25 -1.17 -29.94 -54.99
C PRO A 25 -2.62 -29.47 -54.83
N CYS A 26 -3.38 -30.14 -53.98
CA CYS A 26 -4.70 -29.71 -53.56
C CYS A 26 -4.51 -28.39 -52.78
N GLN A 27 -4.49 -27.26 -53.50
CA GLN A 27 -4.14 -25.92 -52.99
C GLN A 27 -5.09 -25.41 -51.89
N THR A 28 -6.22 -26.08 -51.68
CA THR A 28 -7.26 -25.68 -50.72
C THR A 28 -6.88 -25.95 -49.26
N HIS A 29 -6.09 -27.00 -48.96
CA HIS A 29 -5.72 -27.34 -47.58
C HIS A 29 -4.61 -26.46 -47.00
N ALA A 30 -3.66 -26.01 -47.83
CA ALA A 30 -2.55 -25.16 -47.38
C ALA A 30 -3.02 -23.75 -46.96
N ALA A 31 -4.00 -23.19 -47.69
CA ALA A 31 -4.55 -21.88 -47.37
C ALA A 31 -5.35 -21.89 -46.06
N ALA A 32 -6.09 -22.96 -45.78
CA ALA A 32 -6.82 -23.13 -44.52
C ALA A 32 -5.88 -23.19 -43.31
N PHE A 33 -4.77 -23.93 -43.43
CA PHE A 33 -3.78 -24.06 -42.35
C PHE A 33 -3.05 -22.73 -42.04
N ILE A 34 -2.68 -21.95 -43.07
CA ILE A 34 -2.07 -20.62 -42.88
C ILE A 34 -3.07 -19.66 -42.21
N MET A 35 -4.36 -19.74 -42.54
CA MET A 35 -5.40 -18.95 -41.89
C MET A 35 -5.63 -19.33 -40.43
N GLU A 36 -5.45 -20.60 -40.03
CA GLU A 36 -5.53 -20.99 -38.62
C GLU A 36 -4.33 -20.52 -37.79
N LEU A 37 -3.11 -20.64 -38.34
CA LEU A 37 -1.90 -20.18 -37.66
C LEU A 37 -1.92 -18.65 -37.41
N THR A 38 -2.43 -17.89 -38.37
CA THR A 38 -2.57 -16.42 -38.22
C THR A 38 -3.63 -16.05 -37.18
N LYS A 39 -4.77 -16.76 -37.13
CA LYS A 39 -5.78 -16.59 -36.07
C LYS A 39 -5.22 -16.91 -34.69
N ALA A 40 -4.46 -18.01 -34.54
CA ALA A 40 -3.84 -18.37 -33.28
C ALA A 40 -2.81 -17.34 -32.81
N ALA A 41 -1.97 -16.82 -33.72
CA ALA A 41 -1.02 -15.75 -33.40
C ALA A 41 -1.72 -14.45 -33.00
N GLN A 42 -2.82 -14.10 -33.66
CA GLN A 42 -3.63 -12.92 -33.32
C GLN A 42 -4.31 -13.07 -31.95
N ALA A 43 -4.87 -14.24 -31.64
CA ALA A 43 -5.43 -14.56 -30.34
C ALA A 43 -4.38 -14.46 -29.23
N ALA A 44 -3.17 -15.00 -29.43
CA ALA A 44 -2.06 -14.89 -28.48
C ALA A 44 -1.64 -13.42 -28.25
N ARG A 45 -1.62 -12.59 -29.30
CA ARG A 45 -1.32 -11.15 -29.19
C ARG A 45 -2.39 -10.41 -28.39
N LEU A 46 -3.67 -10.71 -28.61
CA LEU A 46 -4.78 -10.13 -27.84
C LEU A 46 -4.76 -10.56 -26.38
N ALA A 47 -4.54 -11.84 -26.11
CA ALA A 47 -4.40 -12.36 -24.75
C ALA A 47 -3.22 -11.68 -24.01
N LYS A 48 -2.08 -11.51 -24.68
CA LYS A 48 -0.93 -10.77 -24.14
C LYS A 48 -1.26 -9.30 -23.85
N LYS A 49 -2.01 -8.63 -24.75
CA LYS A 49 -2.46 -7.25 -24.53
C LYS A 49 -3.41 -7.14 -23.33
N ALA A 50 -4.37 -8.06 -23.21
CA ALA A 50 -5.30 -8.12 -22.09
C ALA A 50 -4.56 -8.36 -20.76
N PHE A 51 -3.57 -9.27 -20.74
CA PHE A 51 -2.73 -9.52 -19.59
C PHE A 51 -1.97 -8.25 -19.14
N PHE A 52 -1.37 -7.51 -20.08
CA PHE A 52 -0.70 -6.25 -19.73
C PHE A 52 -1.66 -5.15 -19.28
N ALA A 53 -2.87 -5.09 -19.83
CA ALA A 53 -3.90 -4.15 -19.38
C ALA A 53 -4.34 -4.46 -17.95
N GLN A 54 -4.59 -5.73 -17.62
CA GLN A 54 -4.88 -6.17 -16.25
C GLN A 54 -3.72 -5.85 -15.31
N LYS A 55 -2.48 -6.18 -15.71
CA LYS A 55 -1.28 -5.81 -14.94
C LYS A 55 -1.21 -4.30 -14.72
N ALA A 56 -1.48 -3.49 -15.74
CA ALA A 56 -1.48 -2.04 -15.64
C ALA A 56 -2.60 -1.50 -14.73
N THR A 57 -3.77 -2.15 -14.69
CA THR A 57 -4.85 -1.77 -13.75
C THR A 57 -4.52 -2.17 -12.30
N GLU A 58 -3.79 -3.28 -12.11
CA GLU A 58 -3.40 -3.77 -10.79
C GLU A 58 -2.09 -3.15 -10.28
N GLN A 59 -1.29 -2.54 -11.16
CA GLN A 59 -0.05 -1.87 -10.81
C GLN A 59 -0.32 -0.77 -9.78
N GLY A 60 0.36 -0.85 -8.63
CA GLY A 60 0.13 0.05 -7.50
C GLY A 60 -0.78 -0.51 -6.43
N ARG A 61 -1.49 -1.62 -6.67
CA ARG A 61 -2.23 -2.30 -5.60
C ARG A 61 -1.29 -2.90 -4.56
N HIS A 62 -0.12 -3.35 -5.00
CA HIS A 62 0.91 -3.89 -4.13
C HIS A 62 2.22 -3.11 -4.32
N ILE A 63 2.87 -2.79 -3.20
CA ILE A 63 4.22 -2.26 -3.17
C ILE A 63 5.11 -3.33 -2.54
N PHE A 64 6.19 -3.69 -3.22
CA PHE A 64 7.19 -4.64 -2.76
C PHE A 64 8.42 -3.86 -2.30
N ILE A 65 8.78 -3.99 -1.04
CA ILE A 65 9.95 -3.35 -0.45
C ILE A 65 11.02 -4.43 -0.28
N TYR A 66 12.17 -4.21 -0.89
CA TYR A 66 13.34 -5.08 -0.79
C TYR A 66 14.39 -4.42 0.09
N ASN A 67 15.15 -5.21 0.83
CA ASN A 67 16.32 -4.76 1.56
C ASN A 67 17.57 -5.51 1.09
N ASN A 68 18.69 -4.83 1.18
CA ASN A 68 20.01 -5.44 1.09
C ASN A 68 20.41 -5.93 2.48
N ILE A 69 20.56 -7.25 2.64
CA ILE A 69 20.81 -7.87 3.95
C ILE A 69 22.16 -7.46 4.59
N ARG A 70 23.08 -6.86 3.82
CA ARG A 70 24.40 -6.45 4.32
C ARG A 70 24.50 -4.96 4.62
N THR A 71 23.85 -4.14 3.80
CA THR A 71 23.99 -2.68 3.87
C THR A 71 22.74 -1.96 4.35
N ASN A 72 21.63 -2.69 4.56
CA ASN A 72 20.31 -2.14 4.90
C ASN A 72 19.78 -1.10 3.90
N GLN A 73 20.32 -1.06 2.68
CA GLN A 73 19.74 -0.28 1.60
C GLN A 73 18.37 -0.87 1.25
N THR A 74 17.36 -0.03 1.20
CA THR A 74 16.01 -0.44 0.77
C THR A 74 15.82 -0.13 -0.71
N ILE A 75 14.91 -0.83 -1.39
CA ILE A 75 14.43 -0.50 -2.74
C ILE A 75 12.93 -0.78 -2.79
N CYS A 76 12.16 0.16 -3.31
CA CYS A 76 10.73 -0.04 -3.52
C CYS A 76 10.47 -0.44 -4.97
N SER A 77 9.54 -1.36 -5.20
CA SER A 77 9.11 -1.79 -6.53
C SER A 77 7.59 -1.98 -6.56
N LEU A 78 6.97 -1.70 -7.70
CA LEU A 78 5.57 -2.07 -7.97
C LEU A 78 5.47 -3.50 -8.50
N GLU A 79 6.61 -4.14 -8.80
CA GLU A 79 6.68 -5.50 -9.32
C GLU A 79 7.29 -6.49 -8.33
N ARG A 80 6.83 -7.73 -8.43
CA ARG A 80 7.27 -8.86 -7.61
C ARG A 80 8.69 -9.33 -7.93
N SER A 81 9.20 -9.00 -9.10
CA SER A 81 10.59 -9.23 -9.48
C SER A 81 11.31 -7.89 -9.53
N LEU A 82 12.52 -7.84 -8.99
CA LEU A 82 13.33 -6.64 -9.00
C LEU A 82 13.99 -6.46 -10.38
N ASN A 83 13.62 -5.40 -11.10
CA ASN A 83 14.28 -5.05 -12.36
C ASN A 83 15.61 -4.35 -12.07
N ASN A 84 16.72 -4.85 -12.62
CA ASN A 84 18.07 -4.34 -12.35
C ASN A 84 18.20 -2.84 -12.66
N HIS A 85 17.68 -2.40 -13.80
CA HIS A 85 17.79 -0.99 -14.22
C HIS A 85 17.03 -0.06 -13.26
N ASP A 86 15.75 -0.36 -13.00
CA ASP A 86 14.89 0.49 -12.19
C ASP A 86 15.33 0.53 -10.74
N ALA A 87 15.81 -0.60 -10.21
CA ALA A 87 16.27 -0.69 -8.84
C ALA A 87 17.64 -0.03 -8.64
N LEU A 88 18.59 -0.16 -9.57
CA LEU A 88 19.87 0.56 -9.49
C LEU A 88 19.67 2.08 -9.60
N SER A 89 18.69 2.55 -10.37
CA SER A 89 18.37 3.98 -10.47
C SER A 89 17.86 4.61 -9.17
N GLN A 90 17.43 3.79 -8.21
CA GLN A 90 16.99 4.26 -6.89
C GLN A 90 18.12 4.41 -5.88
N LEU A 91 19.32 3.87 -6.15
CA LEU A 91 20.43 3.93 -5.22
C LEU A 91 21.24 5.22 -5.44
N ALA A 92 21.29 6.11 -4.45
CA ALA A 92 22.18 7.27 -4.51
C ALA A 92 23.66 6.88 -4.42
N TYR A 93 24.50 7.66 -5.10
CA TYR A 93 25.95 7.49 -5.02
C TYR A 93 26.47 8.09 -3.71
N ALA A 94 26.78 7.23 -2.74
CA ALA A 94 27.36 7.63 -1.46
C ALA A 94 28.89 7.46 -1.40
N GLY A 95 29.54 7.13 -2.53
CA GLY A 95 30.99 6.92 -2.64
C GLY A 95 31.39 5.66 -3.42
N LYS A 96 32.70 5.40 -3.50
CA LYS A 96 33.22 4.24 -4.24
C LYS A 96 32.67 2.93 -3.65
N LYS A 97 32.18 2.03 -4.53
CA LYS A 97 31.58 0.72 -4.17
C LYS A 97 30.27 0.77 -3.39
N THR A 98 29.59 1.91 -3.33
CA THR A 98 28.26 2.01 -2.67
C THR A 98 27.12 1.54 -3.56
N ILE A 99 27.25 1.74 -4.88
CA ILE A 99 26.32 1.20 -5.88
C ILE A 99 26.95 -0.04 -6.52
N PRO A 100 26.29 -1.22 -6.44
CA PRO A 100 26.77 -2.42 -7.12
C PRO A 100 26.56 -2.32 -8.64
N ALA A 101 27.41 -2.99 -9.42
CA ALA A 101 27.27 -3.01 -10.88
C ALA A 101 26.01 -3.78 -11.35
N ALA A 102 25.59 -4.79 -10.59
CA ALA A 102 24.38 -5.56 -10.83
C ALA A 102 23.78 -6.05 -9.52
N LEU A 103 22.45 -6.16 -9.48
CA LEU A 103 21.74 -6.69 -8.32
C LEU A 103 21.93 -8.20 -8.21
N ARG A 104 22.45 -8.60 -7.06
CA ARG A 104 22.70 -9.99 -6.71
C ARG A 104 21.50 -10.60 -5.99
N LYS A 105 21.02 -11.75 -6.47
CA LYS A 105 19.83 -12.43 -5.94
C LYS A 105 19.97 -12.91 -4.49
N ASP A 106 21.19 -13.17 -4.04
CA ASP A 106 21.46 -13.67 -2.68
C ASP A 106 21.46 -12.55 -1.64
N VAL A 107 21.77 -11.32 -2.06
CA VAL A 107 21.94 -10.15 -1.18
C VAL A 107 20.63 -9.38 -1.01
N TRP A 108 19.82 -9.31 -2.07
CA TRP A 108 18.55 -8.58 -2.06
C TRP A 108 17.40 -9.51 -1.71
N ARG A 109 16.71 -9.21 -0.61
CA ARG A 109 15.55 -9.97 -0.13
C ARG A 109 14.32 -9.08 0.00
N PRO A 110 13.12 -9.61 -0.22
CA PRO A 110 11.89 -8.88 0.08
C PRO A 110 11.76 -8.75 1.59
N MET A 111 11.61 -7.51 2.06
CA MET A 111 11.45 -7.15 3.47
C MET A 111 9.99 -6.99 3.84
N ALA A 112 9.22 -6.30 2.99
CA ALA A 112 7.80 -6.08 3.23
C ALA A 112 6.98 -6.06 1.93
N ILE A 113 5.72 -6.45 2.01
CA ILE A 113 4.73 -6.27 0.95
C ILE A 113 3.56 -5.49 1.52
N VAL A 114 3.33 -4.30 0.95
CA VAL A 114 2.20 -3.46 1.31
C VAL A 114 1.10 -3.67 0.28
N THR A 115 -0.09 -4.01 0.74
CA THR A 115 -1.29 -4.19 -0.10
C THR A 115 -2.29 -3.10 0.21
N PHE A 116 -2.76 -2.43 -0.84
CA PHE A 116 -3.75 -1.37 -0.78
C PHE A 116 -5.09 -1.84 -1.37
N PRO A 117 -6.21 -1.27 -0.89
CA PRO A 117 -7.52 -1.49 -1.51
C PRO A 117 -7.60 -0.86 -2.92
N SER A 118 -6.95 0.29 -3.11
CA SER A 118 -6.95 1.04 -4.38
C SER A 118 -5.55 1.11 -5.00
N PRO A 119 -5.39 0.81 -6.30
CA PRO A 119 -4.10 0.92 -6.98
C PRO A 119 -3.58 2.36 -7.06
N ALA A 120 -4.47 3.35 -7.14
CA ALA A 120 -4.09 4.77 -7.17
C ALA A 120 -3.45 5.21 -5.84
N GLN A 121 -3.96 4.69 -4.72
CA GLN A 121 -3.42 4.94 -3.38
C GLN A 121 -1.97 4.45 -3.29
N GLY A 122 -1.72 3.19 -3.66
CA GLY A 122 -0.37 2.64 -3.58
C GLY A 122 0.61 3.27 -4.57
N ARG A 123 0.17 3.76 -5.75
CA ARG A 123 1.05 4.58 -6.62
C ARG A 123 1.46 5.89 -5.95
N SER A 124 0.53 6.56 -5.27
CA SER A 124 0.84 7.80 -4.56
C SER A 124 1.78 7.56 -3.40
N VAL A 125 1.53 6.52 -2.59
CA VAL A 125 2.42 6.13 -1.49
C VAL A 125 3.80 5.76 -2.04
N TYR A 126 3.88 4.97 -3.11
CA TYR A 126 5.13 4.60 -3.77
C TYR A 126 5.94 5.81 -4.24
N GLN A 127 5.29 6.80 -4.86
CA GLN A 127 5.94 8.03 -5.28
C GLN A 127 6.52 8.78 -4.08
N LYS A 128 5.72 8.99 -3.02
CA LYS A 128 6.17 9.71 -1.83
C LYS A 128 7.27 8.97 -1.08
N LEU A 129 7.24 7.64 -1.00
CA LEU A 129 8.33 6.85 -0.41
C LEU A 129 9.66 7.09 -1.14
N ARG A 130 9.62 7.19 -2.47
CA ARG A 130 10.83 7.52 -3.26
C ARG A 130 11.29 8.96 -3.03
N GLU A 131 10.36 9.89 -2.86
CA GLU A 131 10.67 11.28 -2.50
C GLU A 131 11.32 11.37 -1.11
N PHE A 132 10.74 10.70 -0.10
CA PHE A 132 11.31 10.66 1.25
C PHE A 132 12.68 10.02 1.30
N ARG A 133 12.86 8.88 0.62
CA ARG A 133 14.19 8.27 0.49
C ARG A 133 15.22 9.24 -0.07
N LYS A 134 14.87 9.94 -1.16
CA LYS A 134 15.76 10.94 -1.77
C LYS A 134 16.06 12.08 -0.79
N LEU A 135 15.09 12.48 0.03
CA LEU A 135 15.29 13.47 1.08
C LEU A 135 16.25 12.96 2.16
N HIS A 136 16.07 11.74 2.67
CA HIS A 136 16.96 11.12 3.66
C HIS A 136 18.40 10.95 3.16
N GLU A 137 18.58 10.68 1.86
CA GLU A 137 19.90 10.56 1.26
C GLU A 137 20.58 11.93 1.06
N LEU A 138 19.82 13.01 0.84
CA LEU A 138 20.33 14.37 0.58
C LEU A 138 20.45 15.25 1.83
N HIS A 139 19.50 15.14 2.75
CA HIS A 139 19.33 16.01 3.93
C HIS A 139 19.43 15.17 5.21
N TRP A 140 20.58 14.51 5.40
CA TRP A 140 20.87 13.79 6.64
C TRP A 140 21.56 14.72 7.65
N ASP A 141 21.21 14.58 8.92
CA ASP A 141 21.75 15.42 9.99
C ASP A 141 23.11 14.91 10.46
N ASN A 142 24.15 15.73 10.30
CA ASN A 142 25.51 15.38 10.71
C ASN A 142 25.66 15.17 12.23
N ASN A 143 24.72 15.68 13.02
CA ASN A 143 24.80 15.76 14.48
C ASN A 143 23.94 14.70 15.19
N GLN A 144 23.17 13.90 14.43
CA GLN A 144 22.34 12.86 15.02
C GLN A 144 23.18 11.63 15.39
N GLU A 145 22.74 10.90 16.41
CA GLU A 145 23.34 9.62 16.80
C GLU A 145 22.94 8.51 15.81
N TYR A 146 23.92 7.73 15.38
CA TYR A 146 23.74 6.62 14.44
C TYR A 146 24.17 5.30 15.10
N PRO A 147 23.20 4.45 15.53
CA PRO A 147 23.48 3.23 16.29
C PRO A 147 24.47 2.26 15.63
N MET A 148 24.49 2.27 14.30
CA MET A 148 25.37 1.45 13.44
C MET A 148 26.87 1.81 13.52
N LEU A 149 27.21 3.00 14.03
CA LEU A 149 28.61 3.43 14.15
C LEU A 149 29.20 2.96 15.49
N PRO A 150 30.52 2.73 15.57
CA PRO A 150 31.17 2.43 16.84
C PRO A 150 30.89 3.52 17.89
N PRO A 151 30.74 3.16 19.19
CA PRO A 151 30.37 4.10 20.24
C PRO A 151 31.39 5.25 20.39
N GLU A 152 32.67 5.01 20.12
CA GLU A 152 33.70 6.05 20.09
C GLU A 152 33.44 7.11 19.01
N THR A 153 33.06 6.66 17.80
CA THR A 153 32.71 7.56 16.70
C THR A 153 31.44 8.35 17.04
N GLN A 154 30.43 7.70 17.64
CA GLN A 154 29.21 8.37 18.06
C GLN A 154 29.51 9.48 19.09
N LYS A 155 30.33 9.20 20.11
CA LYS A 155 30.76 10.21 21.09
C LYS A 155 31.48 11.39 20.43
N ARG A 156 32.40 11.11 19.51
CA ARG A 156 33.14 12.16 18.76
C ARG A 156 32.20 13.07 17.95
N ILE A 157 31.18 12.50 17.33
CA ILE A 157 30.17 13.25 16.56
C ILE A 157 29.30 14.08 17.51
N LYS A 158 28.81 13.46 18.60
CA LYS A 158 27.97 14.12 19.60
C LYS A 158 28.64 15.31 20.28
N GLU A 159 29.93 15.18 20.58
CA GLU A 159 30.75 16.25 21.15
C GLU A 159 31.09 17.35 20.14
N GLY A 160 30.64 17.25 18.88
CA GLY A 160 30.92 18.21 17.82
C GLY A 160 32.41 18.27 17.41
N LYS A 161 33.22 17.32 17.87
CA LYS A 161 34.69 17.35 17.70
C LYS A 161 35.11 17.05 16.26
N ALA A 162 34.35 16.23 15.53
CA ALA A 162 34.64 15.94 14.12
C ALA A 162 33.40 15.45 13.35
N ALA A 163 33.28 15.88 12.10
CA ALA A 163 32.29 15.35 11.17
C ALA A 163 32.59 13.88 10.81
N PRO A 164 31.57 13.08 10.45
CA PRO A 164 31.77 11.69 10.02
C PRO A 164 32.72 11.59 8.82
N THR A 165 33.60 10.60 8.86
CA THR A 165 34.49 10.31 7.72
C THR A 165 33.67 9.91 6.50
N LYS A 166 34.24 10.04 5.28
CA LYS A 166 33.55 9.67 4.03
C LYS A 166 33.02 8.22 4.04
N LYS A 167 33.73 7.30 4.71
CA LYS A 167 33.31 5.89 4.82
C LYS A 167 32.17 5.71 5.82
N GLU A 168 32.23 6.36 6.98
CA GLU A 168 31.16 6.33 7.99
C GLU A 168 29.89 6.97 7.44
N ARG A 169 30.02 8.12 6.78
CA ARG A 169 28.96 8.79 6.05
C ARG A 169 28.30 7.88 5.01
N ALA A 170 29.10 7.18 4.21
CA ALA A 170 28.56 6.25 3.23
C ALA A 170 27.74 5.14 3.90
N LYS A 171 28.18 4.62 5.05
CA LYS A 171 27.42 3.63 5.81
C LYS A 171 26.10 4.22 6.31
N ILE A 172 26.13 5.41 6.93
CA ILE A 172 24.94 6.13 7.40
C ILE A 172 23.91 6.28 6.28
N ILE A 173 24.34 6.83 5.13
CA ILE A 173 23.45 7.08 3.99
C ILE A 173 22.90 5.77 3.40
N MET A 174 23.65 4.67 3.46
CA MET A 174 23.19 3.38 2.94
C MET A 174 22.12 2.72 3.82
N ASP A 175 22.11 2.96 5.12
CA ASP A 175 21.15 2.35 6.04
C ASP A 175 19.81 3.11 6.02
N GLN A 176 18.93 2.66 5.13
CA GLN A 176 17.63 3.28 4.90
C GLN A 176 16.47 2.40 5.39
N LYS A 177 16.78 1.28 6.07
CA LYS A 177 15.79 0.29 6.51
C LYS A 177 14.78 0.90 7.47
N ALA A 178 15.26 1.43 8.60
CA ALA A 178 14.42 2.04 9.62
C ALA A 178 13.64 3.25 9.07
N ASN A 179 14.33 4.13 8.33
CA ASN A 179 13.72 5.32 7.72
C ASN A 179 12.57 4.96 6.78
N THR A 180 12.75 3.98 5.88
CA THR A 180 11.70 3.56 4.94
C THR A 180 10.45 3.05 5.67
N ILE A 181 10.63 2.39 6.81
CA ILE A 181 9.53 1.84 7.61
C ILE A 181 8.80 2.97 8.35
N ALA A 182 9.55 3.87 8.97
CA ALA A 182 9.00 5.06 9.62
C ALA A 182 8.24 5.96 8.62
N ASP A 183 8.80 6.18 7.43
CA ASP A 183 8.17 6.95 6.35
C ASP A 183 6.87 6.30 5.89
N LEU A 184 6.85 4.97 5.76
CA LEU A 184 5.65 4.23 5.40
C LEU A 184 4.55 4.43 6.46
N ALA A 185 4.88 4.31 7.74
CA ALA A 185 3.93 4.54 8.83
C ALA A 185 3.41 5.99 8.82
N ALA A 186 4.31 6.99 8.68
CA ALA A 186 3.95 8.40 8.61
C ALA A 186 3.03 8.71 7.42
N LEU A 187 3.30 8.10 6.26
CA LEU A 187 2.43 8.21 5.08
C LEU A 187 1.04 7.66 5.36
N LEU A 188 0.94 6.45 5.91
CA LEU A 188 -0.35 5.85 6.22
C LEU A 188 -1.14 6.66 7.26
N LYS A 189 -0.46 7.23 8.27
CA LYS A 189 -1.07 8.15 9.24
C LYS A 189 -1.65 9.40 8.58
N THR A 190 -0.89 10.01 7.67
CA THR A 190 -1.35 11.15 6.85
C THR A 190 -2.60 10.80 6.01
N HIS A 191 -2.71 9.54 5.56
CA HIS A 191 -3.89 9.06 4.83
C HIS A 191 -5.10 8.86 5.76
N ASP A 192 -4.91 8.39 6.99
CA ASP A 192 -6.01 8.20 7.96
C ASP A 192 -6.60 9.52 8.47
N GLU A 193 -5.79 10.58 8.60
CA GLU A 193 -6.25 11.91 8.99
C GLU A 193 -7.35 12.45 8.06
N GLY A 194 -7.35 12.02 6.79
CA GLY A 194 -8.45 12.29 5.86
C GLY A 194 -9.81 11.77 6.33
N GLY A 195 -9.83 10.65 7.08
CA GLY A 195 -11.00 10.07 7.73
C GLY A 195 -11.27 10.59 9.14
N SER A 196 -10.37 11.37 9.74
CA SER A 196 -10.57 12.00 11.06
C SER A 196 -11.80 12.93 11.07
N VAL A 197 -12.08 13.61 9.95
CA VAL A 197 -13.28 14.46 9.81
C VAL A 197 -14.57 13.63 9.85
N GLU A 198 -14.58 12.44 9.24
CA GLU A 198 -15.73 11.54 9.28
C GLU A 198 -15.94 10.97 10.69
N LYS A 199 -14.85 10.68 11.41
CA LYS A 199 -14.90 10.24 12.80
C LYS A 199 -15.51 11.32 13.72
N LEU A 200 -15.08 12.58 13.59
CA LEU A 200 -15.64 13.71 14.35
C LEU A 200 -17.14 13.90 14.06
N ARG A 201 -17.58 13.74 12.81
CA ARG A 201 -19.00 13.79 12.45
C ARG A 201 -19.81 12.67 13.09
N ALA A 202 -19.30 11.44 13.06
CA ALA A 202 -19.96 10.31 13.69
C ALA A 202 -20.06 10.47 15.21
N GLU A 203 -19.02 11.01 15.86
CA GLU A 203 -19.00 11.27 17.30
C GLU A 203 -20.00 12.36 17.71
N VAL A 204 -20.08 13.45 16.94
CA VAL A 204 -21.12 14.47 17.14
C VAL A 204 -22.52 13.88 16.97
N GLN A 205 -22.76 13.08 15.94
CA GLN A 205 -24.06 12.42 15.73
C GLN A 205 -24.43 11.44 16.87
N ALA A 206 -23.46 10.69 17.39
CA ALA A 206 -23.67 9.78 18.51
C ALA A 206 -24.02 10.54 19.79
N LEU A 207 -23.33 11.64 20.10
CA LEU A 207 -23.63 12.49 21.24
C LEU A 207 -25.00 13.16 21.12
N GLU A 208 -25.36 13.63 19.93
CA GLU A 208 -26.69 14.21 19.68
C GLU A 208 -27.80 13.17 19.85
N ALA A 209 -27.58 11.94 19.37
CA ALA A 209 -28.53 10.85 19.56
C ALA A 209 -28.70 10.50 21.06
N ALA A 210 -27.61 10.43 21.82
CA ALA A 210 -27.62 10.15 23.26
C ALA A 210 -28.26 11.30 24.07
N GLN A 211 -27.97 12.55 23.73
CA GLN A 211 -28.63 13.70 24.36
C GLN A 211 -30.13 13.70 24.07
N LYS A 212 -30.53 13.39 22.83
CA LYS A 212 -31.93 13.33 22.44
C LYS A 212 -32.69 12.21 23.15
N SER A 213 -32.10 11.02 23.30
CA SER A 213 -32.71 9.93 24.05
C SER A 213 -32.87 10.30 25.54
N ARG A 214 -31.84 10.87 26.16
CA ARG A 214 -31.89 11.31 27.56
C ARG A 214 -32.91 12.43 27.79
N LEU A 215 -33.02 13.38 26.86
CA LEU A 215 -34.04 14.43 26.92
C LEU A 215 -35.45 13.85 26.82
N ALA A 216 -35.66 12.85 25.95
CA ALA A 216 -36.94 12.16 25.84
C ALA A 216 -37.30 11.39 27.12
N GLU A 217 -36.34 10.72 27.75
CA GLU A 217 -36.53 10.06 29.07
C GLU A 217 -36.92 11.08 30.14
N ILE A 218 -36.19 12.19 30.26
CA ILE A 218 -36.49 13.25 31.24
C ILE A 218 -37.88 13.85 30.98
N GLU A 219 -38.28 14.04 29.72
CA GLU A 219 -39.64 14.51 29.38
C GLU A 219 -40.73 13.51 29.78
N GLN A 220 -40.50 12.21 29.58
CA GLN A 220 -41.40 11.16 30.03
C GLN A 220 -41.51 11.13 31.56
N GLU A 221 -40.39 11.24 32.28
CA GLU A 221 -40.39 11.30 33.75
C GLU A 221 -41.09 12.55 34.27
N MET A 222 -40.84 13.70 33.65
CA MET A 222 -41.47 14.98 34.00
C MET A 222 -42.98 14.94 33.78
N THR A 223 -43.44 14.34 32.68
CA THR A 223 -44.88 14.19 32.39
C THR A 223 -45.55 13.21 33.36
N ALA A 224 -44.92 12.08 33.68
CA ALA A 224 -45.41 11.14 34.68
C ALA A 224 -45.51 11.78 36.08
N LYS A 225 -44.47 12.50 36.52
CA LYS A 225 -44.45 13.20 37.82
C LYS A 225 -45.48 14.33 37.89
N LYS A 226 -45.75 15.00 36.77
CA LYS A 226 -46.81 16.02 36.71
C LYS A 226 -48.19 15.41 36.87
N LEU A 227 -48.47 14.28 36.22
CA LEU A 227 -49.71 13.52 36.39
C LEU A 227 -49.90 13.06 37.84
N GLU A 228 -48.85 12.55 38.50
CA GLU A 228 -48.89 12.18 39.92
C GLU A 228 -49.16 13.40 40.84
N MET A 229 -48.67 14.58 40.47
CA MET A 229 -48.88 15.83 41.23
C MET A 229 -50.29 16.42 41.10
N ASP A 230 -51.02 16.05 40.06
CA ASP A 230 -52.37 16.54 39.76
C ASP A 230 -53.47 15.65 40.38
N ASP A 231 -53.10 14.55 41.06
CA ASP A 231 -54.06 13.70 41.78
C ASP A 231 -54.67 14.47 42.98
N PRO A 232 -55.99 14.75 42.98
CA PRO A 232 -56.65 15.56 44.01
C PRO A 232 -56.62 14.93 45.41
N LYS A 233 -56.21 13.66 45.53
CA LYS A 233 -56.12 12.95 46.82
C LYS A 233 -54.79 13.18 47.56
N LEU A 234 -53.80 13.86 46.96
CA LEU A 234 -52.53 14.13 47.62
C LEU A 234 -52.59 15.31 48.61
N ASN A 235 -52.47 15.00 49.90
CA ASN A 235 -52.30 16.01 50.95
C ASN A 235 -50.97 16.78 50.80
N GLY A 236 -50.93 18.04 51.28
CA GLY A 236 -49.78 18.95 51.08
C GLY A 236 -48.43 18.47 51.63
N SER A 237 -48.40 17.48 52.52
CA SER A 237 -47.16 16.87 53.03
C SER A 237 -46.52 15.93 51.99
N THR A 238 -47.33 15.11 51.30
CA THR A 238 -46.87 14.13 50.31
C THR A 238 -46.53 14.75 48.95
N ARG A 239 -46.94 16.00 48.68
CA ARG A 239 -46.67 16.70 47.42
C ARG A 239 -45.25 17.30 47.32
N LYS A 240 -44.62 17.61 48.47
CA LYS A 240 -43.29 18.26 48.53
C LYS A 240 -42.17 17.43 47.88
N PRO A 241 -42.06 16.10 48.11
CA PRO A 241 -41.03 15.27 47.48
C PRO A 241 -41.09 15.28 45.94
N PHE A 242 -42.29 15.18 45.36
CA PHE A 242 -42.48 15.20 43.90
C PHE A 242 -42.05 16.53 43.29
N LEU A 243 -42.33 17.65 43.95
CA LEU A 243 -41.91 18.97 43.50
C LEU A 243 -40.37 19.13 43.48
N VAL A 244 -39.67 18.49 44.41
CA VAL A 244 -38.19 18.48 44.45
C VAL A 244 -37.64 17.70 43.26
N VAL A 245 -38.18 16.51 42.98
CA VAL A 245 -37.78 15.67 41.84
C VAL A 245 -38.07 16.35 40.50
N TYR A 246 -39.24 16.99 40.37
CA TYR A 246 -39.57 17.75 39.15
C TYR A 246 -38.60 18.93 38.92
N LYS A 247 -38.23 19.64 39.99
CA LYS A 247 -37.25 20.75 39.90
C LYS A 247 -35.84 20.26 39.56
N SER A 248 -35.42 19.09 40.04
CA SER A 248 -34.11 18.51 39.69
C SER A 248 -34.08 18.07 38.23
N LEU A 249 -35.11 17.36 37.75
CA LEU A 249 -35.23 16.95 36.35
C LEU A 249 -35.28 18.14 35.39
N LYS A 250 -35.97 19.23 35.76
CA LYS A 250 -35.96 20.48 34.99
C LYS A 250 -34.55 21.09 34.87
N ARG A 251 -33.77 21.10 35.96
CA ARG A 251 -32.39 21.59 35.94
C ARG A 251 -31.47 20.69 35.12
N GLU A 252 -31.63 19.37 35.21
CA GLU A 252 -30.88 18.40 34.40
C GLU A 252 -31.17 18.58 32.90
N LYS A 253 -32.44 18.78 32.53
CA LYS A 253 -32.83 19.14 31.16
C LYS A 253 -32.14 20.41 30.66
N GLU A 254 -32.11 21.46 31.49
CA GLU A 254 -31.45 22.73 31.18
C GLU A 254 -29.92 22.61 31.04
N LEU A 255 -29.29 21.70 31.80
CA LEU A 255 -27.84 21.44 31.72
C LEU A 255 -27.47 20.64 30.46
N LEU A 256 -28.24 19.61 30.11
CA LEU A 256 -28.01 18.82 28.90
C LEU A 256 -28.18 19.67 27.62
N LEU A 257 -29.08 20.64 27.65
CA LEU A 257 -29.24 21.62 26.55
C LEU A 257 -28.04 22.56 26.37
N LYS A 258 -27.25 22.78 27.43
CA LYS A 258 -26.03 23.63 27.39
C LYS A 258 -24.76 22.87 27.01
N GLY A 259 -24.82 21.55 26.82
CA GLY A 259 -23.69 20.63 26.81
C GLY A 259 -22.37 21.19 26.23
N GLU A 260 -21.45 21.55 27.11
CA GLU A 260 -20.15 22.15 26.78
C GLU A 260 -19.29 21.23 25.90
N GLU A 261 -19.37 19.92 26.12
CA GLU A 261 -18.67 18.90 25.32
C GLU A 261 -19.16 18.87 23.87
N ARG A 262 -20.47 19.04 23.66
CA ARG A 262 -21.06 19.14 22.32
C ARG A 262 -20.59 20.43 21.64
N GLU A 263 -20.59 21.55 22.35
CA GLU A 263 -20.11 22.82 21.80
C GLU A 263 -18.63 22.75 21.41
N ALA A 264 -17.78 22.14 22.23
CA ALA A 264 -16.36 21.96 21.93
C ALA A 264 -16.11 21.08 20.70
N LEU A 265 -16.85 19.98 20.55
CA LEU A 265 -16.75 19.11 19.38
C LEU A 265 -17.32 19.77 18.13
N LEU A 266 -18.44 20.48 18.23
CA LEU A 266 -19.00 21.27 17.13
C LEU A 266 -18.04 22.36 16.67
N LYS A 267 -17.34 23.02 17.60
CA LYS A 267 -16.31 24.02 17.27
C LYS A 267 -15.16 23.39 16.49
N ARG A 268 -14.60 22.26 16.98
CA ARG A 268 -13.54 21.51 16.26
C ARG A 268 -14.01 21.02 14.88
N LEU A 269 -15.23 20.53 14.79
CA LEU A 269 -15.85 20.09 13.54
C LEU A 269 -16.01 21.27 12.58
N ASN A 270 -16.49 22.43 13.04
CA ASN A 270 -16.64 23.63 12.23
C ASN A 270 -15.29 24.22 11.78
N GLU A 271 -14.25 24.18 12.62
CA GLU A 271 -12.87 24.53 12.21
C GLU A 271 -12.36 23.60 11.10
N LYS A 272 -12.61 22.29 11.22
CA LYS A 272 -12.25 21.32 10.18
C LYS A 272 -13.09 21.49 8.91
N GLU A 273 -14.39 21.77 9.05
CA GLU A 273 -15.32 21.97 7.94
C GLU A 273 -15.07 23.29 7.21
N SER A 274 -14.78 24.39 7.92
CA SER A 274 -14.39 25.67 7.31
C SER A 274 -13.07 25.55 6.55
N HIS A 275 -12.09 24.82 7.08
CA HIS A 275 -10.88 24.46 6.33
C HIS A 275 -11.19 23.55 5.12
N LEU A 276 -12.21 22.70 5.21
CA LEU A 276 -12.65 21.86 4.08
C LEU A 276 -13.39 22.70 3.03
N GLU A 277 -14.20 23.65 3.46
CA GLU A 277 -14.92 24.60 2.62
C GLU A 277 -13.96 25.58 1.95
N SER A 278 -12.92 26.06 2.61
CA SER A 278 -11.90 26.89 1.96
C SER A 278 -11.23 26.13 0.82
N LEU A 279 -10.81 24.88 1.07
CA LEU A 279 -10.29 23.98 0.03
C LEU A 279 -11.33 23.68 -1.07
N LYS A 280 -12.61 23.53 -0.73
CA LYS A 280 -13.69 23.33 -1.71
C LYS A 280 -13.97 24.58 -2.52
N ARG A 281 -13.99 25.77 -1.93
CA ARG A 281 -14.17 27.05 -2.64
C ARG A 281 -12.97 27.34 -3.53
N GLU A 282 -11.76 27.01 -3.09
CA GLU A 282 -10.58 27.03 -3.97
C GLU A 282 -10.76 26.04 -5.12
N ARG A 283 -11.18 24.81 -4.84
CA ARG A 283 -11.50 23.82 -5.88
C ARG A 283 -12.63 24.28 -6.81
N GLU A 284 -13.67 24.93 -6.31
CA GLU A 284 -14.84 25.36 -7.08
C GLU A 284 -14.55 26.63 -7.86
N LYS A 285 -13.68 27.52 -7.36
CA LYS A 285 -13.09 28.60 -8.15
C LYS A 285 -12.22 28.04 -9.28
N LEU A 286 -11.47 26.96 -9.01
CA LEU A 286 -10.75 26.23 -10.05
C LEU A 286 -11.74 25.61 -11.05
N LEU A 287 -12.80 24.93 -10.59
CA LEU A 287 -13.81 24.24 -11.41
C LEU A 287 -14.74 25.20 -12.19
N SER A 288 -15.03 26.39 -11.67
CA SER A 288 -15.86 27.41 -12.33
C SER A 288 -15.04 28.23 -13.33
N ALA A 289 -13.75 28.44 -13.06
CA ALA A 289 -12.78 28.79 -14.10
C ALA A 289 -12.61 27.66 -15.13
N GLU A 290 -12.90 26.42 -14.72
CA GLU A 290 -12.97 25.21 -15.54
C GLU A 290 -14.37 24.94 -16.10
N ALA A 291 -15.31 25.91 -16.10
CA ALA A 291 -16.63 25.72 -16.70
C ALA A 291 -16.44 25.18 -18.11
N VAL A 292 -16.73 23.89 -18.26
CA VAL A 292 -16.54 23.15 -19.50
C VAL A 292 -17.49 23.81 -20.50
N PRO A 293 -16.99 24.33 -21.64
CA PRO A 293 -17.87 24.94 -22.62
C PRO A 293 -18.97 23.92 -22.93
N LYS A 294 -20.24 24.36 -23.05
CA LYS A 294 -21.39 23.47 -23.31
C LYS A 294 -21.14 22.47 -24.45
N ALA A 295 -20.22 22.81 -25.37
CA ALA A 295 -19.70 21.93 -26.41
C ALA A 295 -19.06 20.62 -25.92
N LEU A 296 -18.38 20.61 -24.77
CA LEU A 296 -17.69 19.43 -24.20
C LEU A 296 -18.55 18.62 -23.21
N ALA A 297 -19.74 19.09 -22.84
CA ALA A 297 -20.58 18.39 -21.86
C ALA A 297 -20.93 16.96 -22.31
N LYS A 298 -21.16 16.76 -23.62
CA LYS A 298 -21.43 15.46 -24.22
C LYS A 298 -20.21 14.53 -24.17
N ASP A 299 -19.01 15.08 -24.43
CA ASP A 299 -17.76 14.31 -24.41
C ASP A 299 -17.36 13.94 -22.97
N VAL A 300 -17.60 14.82 -22.00
CA VAL A 300 -17.43 14.51 -20.57
C VAL A 300 -18.37 13.40 -20.12
N GLU A 301 -19.64 13.40 -20.56
CA GLU A 301 -20.59 12.33 -20.25
C GLU A 301 -20.15 10.98 -20.83
N LEU A 302 -19.65 10.97 -22.08
CA LEU A 302 -19.11 9.78 -22.73
C LEU A 302 -17.81 9.28 -22.07
N ALA A 303 -16.92 10.18 -21.65
CA ALA A 303 -15.71 9.84 -20.92
C ALA A 303 -16.03 9.27 -19.52
N ASN A 304 -17.01 9.83 -18.82
CA ASN A 304 -17.47 9.27 -17.54
C ASN A 304 -18.10 7.88 -17.71
N LYS A 305 -18.87 7.64 -18.78
CA LYS A 305 -19.37 6.29 -19.11
C LYS A 305 -18.21 5.32 -19.39
N ALA A 306 -17.12 5.81 -19.96
CA ALA A 306 -15.92 5.02 -20.23
C ALA A 306 -15.18 4.61 -18.96
N GLU A 307 -14.96 5.55 -18.04
CA GLU A 307 -14.32 5.30 -16.75
C GLU A 307 -15.15 4.37 -15.86
N ASN A 308 -16.48 4.46 -15.91
CA ASN A 308 -17.41 3.59 -15.18
C ASN A 308 -17.54 2.18 -15.81
N GLY A 309 -16.51 1.72 -16.53
CA GLY A 309 -16.44 0.39 -17.11
C GLY A 309 -17.20 0.21 -18.41
N GLY A 310 -17.72 1.26 -19.03
CA GLY A 310 -18.40 1.17 -20.34
C GLY A 310 -17.48 0.65 -21.44
N LEU A 311 -16.21 1.04 -21.45
CA LEU A 311 -15.22 0.50 -22.40
C LEU A 311 -14.96 -1.00 -22.20
N SER A 312 -14.95 -1.46 -20.95
CA SER A 312 -14.79 -2.89 -20.64
C SER A 312 -16.01 -3.70 -21.07
N ARG A 313 -17.22 -3.19 -20.82
CA ARG A 313 -18.47 -3.83 -21.27
C ARG A 313 -18.54 -3.95 -22.79
N LEU A 314 -18.21 -2.88 -23.52
CA LEU A 314 -18.16 -2.91 -24.98
C LEU A 314 -17.08 -3.86 -25.50
N ALA A 315 -15.91 -3.92 -24.84
CA ALA A 315 -14.88 -4.87 -25.20
C ALA A 315 -15.33 -6.32 -24.99
N GLU A 316 -16.00 -6.61 -23.87
CA GLU A 316 -16.59 -7.92 -23.59
C GLU A 316 -17.64 -8.28 -24.64
N GLU A 317 -18.58 -7.38 -24.95
CA GLU A 317 -19.61 -7.58 -25.98
C GLU A 317 -19.01 -7.83 -27.37
N ILE A 318 -17.99 -7.08 -27.76
CA ILE A 318 -17.25 -7.31 -29.02
C ILE A 318 -16.60 -8.71 -29.00
N THR A 319 -15.99 -9.12 -27.88
CA THR A 319 -15.35 -10.44 -27.81
C THR A 319 -16.37 -11.58 -27.87
N GLU A 320 -17.51 -11.43 -27.21
CA GLU A 320 -18.59 -12.42 -27.21
C GLU A 320 -19.23 -12.53 -28.60
N ALA A 321 -19.57 -11.41 -29.22
CA ALA A 321 -20.13 -11.39 -30.56
C ALA A 321 -19.17 -11.97 -31.61
N ASN A 322 -17.86 -11.75 -31.48
CA ASN A 322 -16.86 -12.38 -32.36
C ASN A 322 -16.74 -13.90 -32.11
N LYS A 323 -16.85 -14.37 -30.85
CA LYS A 323 -16.92 -15.81 -30.55
C LYS A 323 -18.14 -16.45 -31.21
N PHE A 324 -19.29 -15.79 -31.16
CA PHE A 324 -20.48 -16.23 -31.89
C PHE A 324 -20.21 -16.22 -33.40
N LEU A 325 -19.74 -15.14 -34.01
CA LEU A 325 -19.46 -15.11 -35.45
C LEU A 325 -18.48 -16.19 -35.94
N ALA A 326 -17.60 -16.67 -35.07
CA ALA A 326 -16.65 -17.74 -35.36
C ALA A 326 -17.29 -19.14 -35.39
N THR A 327 -18.52 -19.33 -34.89
CA THR A 327 -19.20 -20.64 -34.94
C THR A 327 -19.71 -20.92 -36.37
N GLU A 328 -19.35 -22.07 -36.94
CA GLU A 328 -19.66 -22.40 -38.36
C GLU A 328 -21.16 -22.59 -38.64
N LEU A 329 -21.97 -22.85 -37.62
CA LEU A 329 -23.39 -23.20 -37.75
C LEU A 329 -24.35 -22.00 -37.87
N LEU A 330 -23.84 -20.78 -38.01
CA LEU A 330 -24.67 -19.56 -38.07
C LEU A 330 -25.30 -19.31 -39.43
N THR A 331 -26.63 -19.15 -39.44
CA THR A 331 -27.36 -18.74 -40.63
C THR A 331 -26.91 -17.35 -41.14
N PRO A 332 -26.95 -17.08 -42.46
CA PRO A 332 -26.54 -15.79 -43.02
C PRO A 332 -27.25 -14.56 -42.43
N ARG A 333 -28.49 -14.75 -41.95
CA ARG A 333 -29.27 -13.70 -41.31
C ARG A 333 -28.74 -13.35 -39.91
N LEU A 334 -28.42 -14.37 -39.11
CA LEU A 334 -27.82 -14.16 -37.79
C LEU A 334 -26.40 -13.60 -37.90
N ARG A 335 -25.61 -14.07 -38.88
CA ARG A 335 -24.28 -13.53 -39.16
C ARG A 335 -24.32 -12.03 -39.48
N ARG A 336 -25.28 -11.58 -40.30
CA ARG A 336 -25.49 -10.14 -40.55
C ARG A 336 -25.87 -9.37 -39.29
N ARG A 337 -26.80 -9.90 -38.49
CA ARG A 337 -27.24 -9.27 -37.23
C ARG A 337 -26.07 -9.08 -36.24
N TRP A 338 -25.28 -10.12 -36.02
CA TRP A 338 -24.12 -10.06 -35.12
C TRP A 338 -22.99 -9.21 -35.69
N GLY A 339 -22.78 -9.22 -37.00
CA GLY A 339 -21.84 -8.32 -37.68
C GLY A 339 -22.18 -6.85 -37.45
N SER A 340 -23.45 -6.46 -37.65
CA SER A 340 -23.90 -5.10 -37.37
C SER A 340 -23.74 -4.70 -35.91
N ARG A 341 -23.98 -5.62 -34.96
CA ARG A 341 -23.79 -5.38 -33.52
C ARG A 341 -22.32 -5.17 -33.14
N VAL A 342 -21.40 -5.91 -33.75
CA VAL A 342 -19.94 -5.69 -33.56
C VAL A 342 -19.53 -4.34 -34.11
N GLU A 343 -20.00 -3.96 -35.30
CA GLU A 343 -19.69 -2.66 -35.90
C GLU A 343 -20.24 -1.48 -35.07
N GLU A 344 -21.43 -1.62 -34.50
CA GLU A 344 -22.04 -0.63 -33.60
C GLU A 344 -21.24 -0.48 -32.30
N ALA A 345 -20.93 -1.60 -31.62
CA ALA A 345 -20.12 -1.58 -30.40
C ALA A 345 -18.70 -1.02 -30.63
N GLN A 346 -18.10 -1.28 -31.81
CA GLN A 346 -16.82 -0.68 -32.20
C GLN A 346 -16.92 0.82 -32.47
N ARG A 347 -18.06 1.30 -33.00
CA ARG A 347 -18.30 2.73 -33.22
C ARG A 347 -18.44 3.45 -31.87
N GLU A 348 -19.24 2.91 -30.96
CA GLU A 348 -19.38 3.43 -29.60
C GLU A 348 -18.04 3.44 -28.86
N GLN A 349 -17.27 2.36 -28.95
CA GLN A 349 -15.94 2.28 -28.35
C GLN A 349 -15.01 3.39 -28.89
N LYS A 350 -15.02 3.65 -30.21
CA LYS A 350 -14.23 4.73 -30.82
C LYS A 350 -14.70 6.12 -30.40
N GLU A 351 -16.00 6.34 -30.30
CA GLU A 351 -16.58 7.62 -29.84
C GLU A 351 -16.18 7.90 -28.38
N MET A 352 -16.22 6.89 -27.51
CA MET A 352 -15.77 7.01 -26.13
C MET A 352 -14.28 7.31 -26.02
N TRP A 353 -13.44 6.69 -26.85
CA TRP A 353 -11.99 7.02 -26.89
C TRP A 353 -11.72 8.44 -27.37
N ARG A 354 -12.40 8.89 -28.44
CA ARG A 354 -12.29 10.28 -28.91
C ARG A 354 -12.75 11.29 -27.86
N ALA A 355 -13.80 10.96 -27.11
CA ALA A 355 -14.28 11.79 -26.01
C ALA A 355 -13.24 11.90 -24.89
N ILE A 356 -12.60 10.80 -24.49
CA ILE A 356 -11.50 10.80 -23.50
C ILE A 356 -10.32 11.66 -23.99
N GLU A 357 -9.90 11.49 -25.24
CA GLU A 357 -8.81 12.29 -25.84
C GLU A 357 -9.16 13.78 -25.88
N SER A 358 -10.37 14.13 -26.31
CA SER A 358 -10.84 15.52 -26.37
C SER A 358 -10.89 16.17 -24.99
N VAL A 359 -11.42 15.47 -23.98
CA VAL A 359 -11.43 15.94 -22.58
C VAL A 359 -10.00 16.10 -22.05
N GLY A 360 -9.12 15.14 -22.34
CA GLY A 360 -7.71 15.20 -21.94
C GLY A 360 -6.95 16.36 -22.57
N GLU A 361 -7.13 16.62 -23.86
CA GLU A 361 -6.50 17.74 -24.57
C GLU A 361 -7.00 19.09 -24.09
N GLU A 362 -8.30 19.24 -23.81
CA GLU A 362 -8.86 20.48 -23.29
C GLU A 362 -8.38 20.74 -21.86
N MET A 363 -8.35 19.70 -21.03
CA MET A 363 -7.80 19.78 -19.67
C MET A 363 -6.31 20.15 -19.71
N ALA A 364 -5.53 19.57 -20.63
CA ALA A 364 -4.12 19.93 -20.83
C ALA A 364 -3.93 21.37 -21.34
N ARG A 365 -4.75 21.82 -22.30
CA ARG A 365 -4.76 23.21 -22.79
C ARG A 365 -5.10 24.20 -21.69
N ARG A 366 -6.05 23.86 -20.81
CA ARG A 366 -6.45 24.70 -19.68
C ARG A 366 -5.39 24.75 -18.59
N MET A 367 -4.76 23.63 -18.28
CA MET A 367 -3.60 23.56 -17.39
C MET A 367 -2.43 24.42 -17.90
N ALA A 368 -2.25 24.51 -19.23
CA ALA A 368 -1.25 25.39 -19.84
C ALA A 368 -1.66 26.89 -19.80
N LYS A 369 -2.97 27.20 -19.80
CA LYS A 369 -3.50 28.57 -19.94
C LYS A 369 -3.84 29.24 -18.60
N SER A 370 -4.19 28.47 -17.56
CA SER A 370 -4.63 29.03 -16.28
C SER A 370 -3.50 29.74 -15.53
N GLY A 371 -2.23 29.45 -15.83
CA GLY A 371 -1.07 29.96 -15.08
C GLY A 371 -1.10 29.61 -13.58
N SER A 372 -2.18 28.96 -13.10
CA SER A 372 -2.39 28.59 -11.72
C SER A 372 -1.62 27.29 -11.49
N LYS A 373 -0.43 27.46 -10.93
CA LYS A 373 0.41 26.38 -10.40
C LYS A 373 -0.22 25.67 -9.19
N ALA A 374 -1.54 25.70 -9.02
CA ALA A 374 -2.23 25.07 -7.91
C ALA A 374 -2.53 23.61 -8.29
N PRO A 375 -1.85 22.62 -7.68
CA PRO A 375 -2.05 21.22 -8.02
C PRO A 375 -3.48 20.78 -7.66
N PRO A 376 -4.09 19.84 -8.43
CA PRO A 376 -5.42 19.31 -8.14
C PRO A 376 -5.51 18.77 -6.70
N PRO A 377 -6.69 18.86 -6.06
CA PRO A 377 -6.87 18.39 -4.69
C PRO A 377 -6.52 16.90 -4.62
N LYS A 378 -5.56 16.57 -3.74
CA LYS A 378 -5.07 15.21 -3.56
C LYS A 378 -6.25 14.32 -3.10
N PRO A 379 -6.54 13.20 -3.79
CA PRO A 379 -7.59 12.28 -3.36
C PRO A 379 -7.33 11.80 -1.93
N ARG A 380 -8.38 11.77 -1.10
CA ARG A 380 -8.31 11.21 0.25
C ARG A 380 -8.58 9.72 0.15
N TRP A 381 -7.67 8.92 0.68
CA TRP A 381 -7.79 7.46 0.64
C TRP A 381 -7.99 6.93 2.05
N GLY A 382 -8.97 6.05 2.24
CA GLY A 382 -9.15 5.34 3.50
C GLY A 382 -8.08 4.29 3.74
N LEU A 383 -7.89 3.89 5.01
CA LEU A 383 -6.99 2.81 5.40
C LEU A 383 -7.65 1.42 5.46
N ASN A 384 -8.97 1.33 5.28
CA ASN A 384 -9.69 0.06 5.36
C ASN A 384 -9.20 -0.91 4.27
N GLY A 385 -8.64 -2.05 4.69
CA GLY A 385 -8.09 -3.05 3.78
C GLY A 385 -6.62 -2.82 3.39
N VAL A 386 -5.91 -1.92 4.06
CA VAL A 386 -4.45 -1.83 3.96
C VAL A 386 -3.81 -2.90 4.85
N SER A 387 -2.98 -3.75 4.25
CA SER A 387 -2.23 -4.77 4.99
C SER A 387 -0.75 -4.76 4.63
N ILE A 388 0.10 -5.03 5.61
CA ILE A 388 1.56 -5.11 5.46
C ILE A 388 2.02 -6.50 5.89
N ARG A 389 2.66 -7.22 4.97
CA ARG A 389 3.28 -8.51 5.24
C ARG A 389 4.79 -8.35 5.38
N TRP A 390 5.33 -8.73 6.53
CA TRP A 390 6.72 -8.53 6.90
C TRP A 390 7.53 -9.83 6.82
N ALA A 391 8.75 -9.77 6.29
CA ALA A 391 9.69 -10.88 6.37
C ALA A 391 10.12 -11.14 7.83
N ASP A 392 10.35 -10.06 8.58
CA ASP A 392 10.56 -10.05 10.03
C ASP A 392 9.56 -9.08 10.67
N VAL A 393 8.75 -9.56 11.62
CA VAL A 393 7.69 -8.73 12.24
C VAL A 393 8.29 -7.65 13.13
N LEU A 394 9.48 -7.87 13.69
CA LEU A 394 10.18 -6.91 14.53
C LEU A 394 10.57 -5.64 13.76
N ASP A 395 10.63 -5.73 12.43
CA ASP A 395 10.85 -4.55 11.60
C ASP A 395 9.71 -3.54 11.73
N ALA A 396 8.50 -3.95 12.14
CA ALA A 396 7.40 -3.03 12.40
C ALA A 396 7.71 -2.02 13.53
N ASP A 397 8.60 -2.38 14.46
CA ASP A 397 8.93 -1.55 15.64
C ASP A 397 9.83 -0.35 15.29
N TYR A 398 10.39 -0.30 14.08
CA TYR A 398 11.11 0.89 13.62
C TYR A 398 10.22 2.12 13.44
N ALA A 399 8.90 1.94 13.33
CA ALA A 399 7.95 3.04 13.34
C ALA A 399 7.45 3.30 14.77
N ALA A 400 7.42 4.58 15.16
CA ALA A 400 6.95 4.97 16.49
C ALA A 400 5.47 4.61 16.75
N GLU A 401 4.62 4.72 15.71
CA GLU A 401 3.20 4.42 15.81
C GLU A 401 2.65 4.02 14.44
N TRP A 402 1.80 2.98 14.41
CA TRP A 402 1.04 2.58 13.23
C TRP A 402 -0.44 2.96 13.38
N PRO A 403 -1.14 3.35 12.30
CA PRO A 403 -2.58 3.54 12.35
C PRO A 403 -3.29 2.22 12.68
N ALA A 404 -4.26 2.24 13.60
CA ALA A 404 -4.94 1.05 14.12
C ALA A 404 -5.65 0.18 13.06
N LYS A 405 -5.94 0.75 11.87
CA LYS A 405 -6.60 0.03 10.75
C LYS A 405 -5.62 -0.77 9.89
N VAL A 406 -4.31 -0.58 10.05
CA VAL A 406 -3.30 -1.29 9.27
C VAL A 406 -3.13 -2.68 9.86
N VAL A 407 -3.31 -3.70 9.03
CA VAL A 407 -3.14 -5.09 9.45
C VAL A 407 -1.71 -5.54 9.17
N HIS A 408 -1.01 -6.01 10.20
CA HIS A 408 0.34 -6.57 10.09
C HIS A 408 0.26 -8.09 10.01
N ASP A 409 1.04 -8.71 9.13
CA ASP A 409 1.03 -10.15 8.91
C ASP A 409 2.46 -10.65 8.55
N ARG A 410 2.69 -11.97 8.65
CA ARG A 410 3.99 -12.59 8.36
C ARG A 410 4.07 -12.98 6.88
N LEU A 411 5.14 -12.56 6.22
CA LEU A 411 5.41 -12.88 4.82
C LEU A 411 5.90 -14.33 4.64
N GLY A 412 6.47 -14.91 5.70
CA GLY A 412 7.05 -16.26 5.72
C GLY A 412 8.50 -16.31 5.18
N LEU A 413 9.01 -17.52 5.00
CA LEU A 413 10.35 -17.76 4.44
C LEU A 413 10.34 -17.43 2.94
N VAL A 414 10.86 -16.25 2.59
CA VAL A 414 10.93 -15.79 1.20
C VAL A 414 12.34 -15.92 0.63
N LYS A 415 12.42 -16.32 -0.65
CA LYS A 415 13.64 -16.28 -1.45
C LYS A 415 13.87 -14.86 -1.99
N HIS A 416 14.59 -14.74 -3.10
CA HIS A 416 14.91 -13.46 -3.77
C HIS A 416 13.74 -12.81 -4.52
N SER A 417 12.60 -13.51 -4.65
CA SER A 417 11.39 -12.97 -5.28
C SER A 417 10.26 -12.98 -4.27
N ALA A 418 9.54 -11.86 -4.17
CA ALA A 418 8.39 -11.74 -3.28
C ALA A 418 7.33 -12.82 -3.60
N PRO A 419 6.59 -13.35 -2.61
CA PRO A 419 5.46 -14.22 -2.86
C PRO A 419 4.33 -13.46 -3.55
N ASP A 420 3.45 -14.21 -4.22
CA ASP A 420 2.26 -13.63 -4.83
C ASP A 420 1.32 -13.09 -3.73
N PRO A 421 0.87 -11.83 -3.78
CA PRO A 421 -0.06 -11.29 -2.81
C PRO A 421 -1.48 -11.85 -2.90
N LYS A 422 -1.88 -12.41 -4.05
CA LYS A 422 -3.20 -13.04 -4.22
C LYS A 422 -3.22 -14.47 -3.69
N ARG A 423 -2.07 -15.14 -3.66
CA ARG A 423 -1.96 -16.47 -3.09
C ARG A 423 -1.95 -16.31 -1.58
N ALA A 424 -3.05 -16.73 -0.93
CA ALA A 424 -3.11 -16.81 0.51
C ALA A 424 -1.82 -17.47 1.01
N ALA A 425 -1.16 -16.83 1.98
CA ALA A 425 0.00 -17.46 2.60
C ALA A 425 -0.43 -18.86 3.05
N PRO A 426 0.34 -19.92 2.76
CA PRO A 426 -0.04 -21.27 3.14
C PRO A 426 -0.17 -21.31 4.67
N GLY A 427 -1.41 -21.22 5.16
CA GLY A 427 -1.92 -21.69 6.46
C GLY A 427 -1.20 -21.30 7.75
N LEU A 428 -0.15 -20.48 7.74
CA LEU A 428 0.56 -20.04 8.95
C LEU A 428 0.06 -18.67 9.43
N SER A 429 -1.23 -18.36 9.22
CA SER A 429 -1.88 -17.36 10.05
C SER A 429 -1.89 -17.94 11.46
N ILE A 430 -0.86 -17.63 12.24
CA ILE A 430 -0.86 -17.84 13.68
C ILE A 430 -2.08 -17.06 14.16
N THR A 431 -3.18 -17.78 14.40
CA THR A 431 -4.37 -17.17 14.99
C THR A 431 -3.96 -16.52 16.30
N ASN A 432 -4.63 -15.46 16.75
CA ASN A 432 -4.32 -14.83 18.05
C ASN A 432 -4.20 -15.88 19.17
N LYS A 433 -5.00 -16.95 19.09
CA LYS A 433 -4.98 -18.10 19.99
C LYS A 433 -3.67 -18.92 19.96
N GLU A 434 -3.06 -19.07 18.79
CA GLU A 434 -1.76 -19.74 18.64
C GLU A 434 -0.60 -18.83 19.08
N LEU A 435 -0.76 -17.51 18.95
CA LEU A 435 0.20 -16.53 19.44
C LEU A 435 0.20 -16.47 20.97
N GLU A 436 -1.00 -16.47 21.58
CA GLU A 436 -1.19 -16.64 23.02
C GLU A 436 -0.62 -17.97 23.54
N ARG A 437 -0.77 -19.06 22.78
CA ARG A 437 -0.17 -20.35 23.14
C ARG A 437 1.36 -20.28 23.16
N ARG A 438 1.95 -19.65 22.15
CA ARG A 438 3.41 -19.48 22.07
C ARG A 438 3.96 -18.57 23.17
N LEU A 439 3.27 -17.49 23.50
CA LEU A 439 3.65 -16.63 24.63
C LEU A 439 3.63 -17.41 25.94
N LYS A 440 2.59 -18.23 26.17
CA LYS A 440 2.53 -19.11 27.35
C LYS A 440 3.62 -20.17 27.37
N GLU A 441 3.98 -20.71 26.21
CA GLU A 441 5.10 -21.66 26.09
C GLU A 441 6.45 -20.98 26.37
N GLU A 442 6.63 -19.73 25.95
CA GLU A 442 7.84 -18.93 26.22
C GLU A 442 7.94 -18.57 27.72
N GLU A 443 6.85 -18.10 28.33
CA GLU A 443 6.76 -17.83 29.77
C GLU A 443 7.02 -19.10 30.61
N ALA A 444 6.51 -20.25 30.17
CA ALA A 444 6.77 -21.52 30.85
C ALA A 444 8.25 -21.94 30.73
N MET A 445 8.87 -21.71 29.58
CA MET A 445 10.28 -22.04 29.35
C MET A 445 11.22 -21.13 30.15
N GLU A 446 10.90 -19.84 30.27
CA GLU A 446 11.62 -18.91 31.16
C GLU A 446 11.49 -19.33 32.63
N ALA A 447 10.30 -19.72 33.07
CA ALA A 447 10.09 -20.21 34.44
C ALA A 447 10.84 -21.52 34.74
N GLU A 448 10.91 -22.45 33.79
CA GLU A 448 11.72 -23.68 33.92
C GLU A 448 13.22 -23.37 33.99
N MET A 449 13.69 -22.39 33.22
CA MET A 449 15.10 -21.98 33.23
C MET A 449 15.48 -21.29 34.55
N GLU A 450 14.60 -20.44 35.08
CA GLU A 450 14.79 -19.79 36.39
C GLU A 450 14.78 -20.82 37.55
N ALA A 451 13.91 -21.84 37.47
CA ALA A 451 13.90 -22.94 38.44
C ALA A 451 15.19 -23.78 38.38
N ALA A 452 15.71 -24.04 37.19
CA ALA A 452 16.97 -24.77 37.01
C ALA A 452 18.19 -23.99 37.52
N GLU A 453 18.21 -22.67 37.36
CA GLU A 453 19.26 -21.81 37.96
C GLU A 453 19.19 -21.77 39.48
N GLY A 454 17.97 -21.81 40.06
CA GLY A 454 17.78 -21.92 41.51
C GLY A 454 18.34 -23.22 42.11
N GLU A 455 18.09 -24.37 41.47
CA GLU A 455 18.61 -25.66 41.94
C GLU A 455 20.14 -25.76 41.80
N ALA A 456 20.73 -25.14 40.76
CA ALA A 456 22.18 -25.10 40.60
C ALA A 456 22.86 -24.25 41.70
N ALA A 457 22.24 -23.16 42.14
CA ALA A 457 22.77 -22.31 43.20
C ALA A 457 22.72 -22.97 44.60
N GLU A 458 21.71 -23.83 44.86
CA GLU A 458 21.66 -24.61 46.10
C GLU A 458 22.68 -25.76 46.12
N GLY A 459 23.06 -26.30 44.96
CA GLY A 459 24.12 -27.31 44.83
C GLY A 459 25.52 -26.79 45.17
N GLU A 460 25.88 -25.58 44.73
CA GLU A 460 27.19 -24.98 45.02
C GLU A 460 27.38 -24.56 46.49
N ALA A 461 26.29 -24.26 47.21
CA ALA A 461 26.35 -23.95 48.64
C ALA A 461 26.68 -25.17 49.52
N ALA A 462 26.50 -26.40 49.01
CA ALA A 462 26.77 -27.63 49.75
C ALA A 462 28.20 -28.16 49.57
N GLU A 463 28.91 -27.80 48.50
CA GLU A 463 30.28 -28.30 48.23
C GLU A 463 31.42 -27.39 48.73
N GLY A 464 31.12 -26.18 49.19
CA GLY A 464 32.12 -25.20 49.63
C GLY A 464 32.77 -25.42 51.02
N LYS A 465 32.58 -26.57 51.69
CA LYS A 465 33.01 -26.76 53.10
C LYS A 465 34.20 -27.69 53.36
N THR A 466 34.92 -28.14 52.33
CA THR A 466 36.12 -28.99 52.52
C THR A 466 37.24 -28.65 51.53
N ALA A 467 37.99 -27.59 51.77
CA ALA A 467 39.36 -27.42 51.25
C ALA A 467 40.05 -26.20 51.89
N GLU A 468 40.25 -26.23 53.22
CA GLU A 468 41.23 -25.39 53.89
C GLU A 468 42.39 -26.30 54.32
N GLU A 469 43.42 -26.44 53.48
CA GLU A 469 44.81 -26.71 53.86
C GLU A 469 45.67 -26.89 52.59
N GLY A 470 46.56 -25.93 52.33
CA GLY A 470 47.46 -26.02 51.18
C GLY A 470 48.23 -24.74 50.87
N LYS A 471 48.96 -24.22 51.86
CA LYS A 471 49.92 -23.12 51.70
C LYS A 471 51.15 -23.62 50.92
N PRO A 472 51.60 -22.88 49.89
CA PRO A 472 53.02 -22.50 49.81
C PRO A 472 53.11 -20.99 49.47
N ALA A 473 53.88 -20.15 50.20
CA ALA A 473 55.32 -19.91 50.05
C ALA A 473 55.76 -19.91 48.57
N GLU A 474 56.47 -18.94 48.00
CA GLU A 474 57.08 -17.66 48.36
C GLU A 474 57.52 -17.08 46.98
N GLU A 475 58.22 -15.95 46.96
CA GLU A 475 58.94 -15.34 45.81
C GLU A 475 58.08 -14.49 44.86
N GLY A 476 58.07 -13.16 44.93
CA GLY A 476 59.24 -12.29 45.04
C GLY A 476 59.77 -11.95 43.64
N LYS A 477 59.18 -10.95 42.96
CA LYS A 477 59.90 -10.27 41.87
C LYS A 477 59.57 -8.79 41.75
N LYS A 478 60.61 -8.05 42.10
CA LYS A 478 60.89 -6.62 42.05
C LYS A 478 61.31 -6.22 40.64
N VAL A 479 60.63 -5.30 39.97
CA VAL A 479 61.15 -4.47 38.83
C VAL A 479 60.32 -3.18 38.83
N VAL A 480 60.80 -2.06 39.39
CA VAL A 480 61.74 -1.05 38.84
C VAL A 480 61.10 -0.20 37.73
N VAL A 481 60.83 1.06 38.13
CA VAL A 481 60.78 2.35 37.39
C VAL A 481 59.70 2.53 36.33
#